data_AF-A0A818PP87-F1
#
_entry.id   AF-A0A818PP87-F1
#
_cell.length_a   1.000
_cell.length_b   1.000
_cell.length_c   1.000
_cell.angle_alpha   90.00
_cell.angle_beta   90.00
_cell.angle_gamma   90.00
#
_symmetry.space_group_name_H-M   'P 1'
#
loop_
_entity.id
_entity.type
_entity.pdbx_description
1 polymer ?
#
loop_
_entity_poly.entity_id
_entity_poly.type
_entity_poly.pdbx_seq_one_letter_code
_entity_poly.pdbx_strand_id
1 'polypeptide(L)'
;MATTSQNQLTSRMFAERCCQRDLGEIRHNNENSSIIFVEPIGDDYLHLEAAITGPISTPYENEIFCINIKLSEEYPFVPPQSITVAHVIPHSNVNEINEFVEEYPFVPPQSITVAHVIPHSNVNEINEFVSEILTPEFWLPTMTINSILERVLAYMTIPDAA
;
A
#
# COMPACT_ATOMS: atom_id res chain seq x y z
N MET A 1 -34.12 15.34 1.53
CA MET A 1 -32.70 15.63 1.23
C MET A 1 -31.76 15.46 2.43
N ALA A 2 -32.25 15.30 3.68
CA ALA A 2 -31.39 15.05 4.85
C ALA A 2 -30.89 13.59 4.98
N THR A 3 -31.51 12.64 4.29
CA THR A 3 -31.31 11.19 4.50
C THR A 3 -30.00 10.66 3.91
N THR A 4 -29.54 11.22 2.78
CA THR A 4 -28.33 10.76 2.08
C THR A 4 -27.06 11.08 2.88
N SER A 5 -26.95 12.30 3.40
CA SER A 5 -25.78 12.74 4.16
C SER A 5 -25.63 12.03 5.51
N GLN A 6 -26.75 11.67 6.15
CA GLN A 6 -26.73 10.97 7.44
C GLN A 6 -26.38 9.48 7.30
N ASN A 7 -26.84 8.84 6.22
CA ASN A 7 -26.44 7.46 5.89
C ASN A 7 -24.95 7.39 5.51
N GLN A 8 -24.45 8.36 4.74
CA GLN A 8 -23.04 8.43 4.35
C GLN A 8 -22.10 8.65 5.55
N LEU A 9 -22.49 9.52 6.49
CA LEU A 9 -21.73 9.71 7.73
C LEU A 9 -21.68 8.41 8.55
N THR A 10 -22.78 7.65 8.55
CA THR A 10 -22.88 6.40 9.30
C THR A 10 -22.05 5.27 8.69
N SER A 11 -22.03 5.15 7.35
CA SER A 11 -21.18 4.17 6.65
C SER A 11 -19.70 4.48 6.89
N ARG A 12 -19.29 5.74 6.76
CA ARG A 12 -17.92 6.17 7.02
C ARG A 12 -17.46 5.79 8.43
N MET A 13 -18.23 6.11 9.47
CA MET A 13 -17.87 5.76 10.86
C MET A 13 -17.72 4.25 11.05
N PHE A 14 -18.50 3.42 10.34
CA PHE A 14 -18.36 1.98 10.39
C PHE A 14 -17.07 1.52 9.70
N ALA A 15 -16.79 2.04 8.50
CA ALA A 15 -15.57 1.76 7.76
C ALA A 15 -14.31 2.12 8.56
N GLU A 16 -14.30 3.28 9.23
CA GLU A 16 -13.19 3.71 10.09
C GLU A 16 -12.98 2.75 11.28
N ARG A 17 -14.06 2.25 11.90
CA ARG A 17 -13.96 1.25 12.98
C ARG A 17 -13.43 -0.09 12.46
N CYS A 18 -13.87 -0.52 11.29
CA CYS A 18 -13.35 -1.72 10.64
C CYS A 18 -11.85 -1.58 10.35
N CYS A 19 -11.42 -0.43 9.81
CA CYS A 19 -10.01 -0.13 9.60
C CYS A 19 -9.22 -0.19 10.92
N GLN A 20 -9.69 0.47 11.98
CA GLN A 20 -8.99 0.47 13.27
C GLN A 20 -8.83 -0.94 13.86
N ARG A 21 -9.87 -1.78 13.74
CA ARG A 21 -9.79 -3.18 14.14
C ARG A 21 -8.72 -3.93 13.35
N ASP A 22 -8.77 -3.83 12.03
CA ASP A 22 -7.83 -4.53 11.14
C ASP A 22 -6.37 -4.10 11.40
N LEU A 23 -6.12 -2.80 11.63
CA LEU A 23 -4.80 -2.30 12.05
C LEU A 23 -4.37 -2.85 13.41
N GLY A 24 -5.31 -3.01 14.35
CA GLY A 24 -5.05 -3.64 15.65
C GLY A 24 -4.65 -5.12 15.50
N GLU A 25 -5.30 -5.85 14.59
CA GLU A 25 -4.97 -7.25 14.27
C GLU A 25 -3.58 -7.36 13.65
N ILE A 26 -3.23 -6.49 12.69
CA ILE A 26 -1.90 -6.46 12.06
C ILE A 26 -0.80 -6.21 13.11
N ARG A 27 -1.00 -5.23 14.00
CA ARG A 27 -0.05 -4.93 15.08
C ARG A 27 0.17 -6.09 16.04
N HIS A 28 -0.85 -6.95 16.23
CA HIS A 28 -0.76 -8.09 17.14
C HIS A 28 -0.10 -9.32 16.48
N ASN A 29 -0.27 -9.52 15.17
CA ASN A 29 0.21 -10.70 14.44
C ASN A 29 1.62 -10.55 13.82
N ASN A 30 2.55 -9.90 14.53
CA ASN A 30 3.84 -9.45 14.00
C ASN A 30 4.94 -10.54 13.87
N GLU A 31 4.60 -11.83 13.81
CA GLU A 31 5.64 -12.86 13.97
C GLU A 31 6.37 -13.27 12.68
N ASN A 32 5.86 -13.03 11.47
CA ASN A 32 6.56 -13.38 10.22
C ASN A 32 6.13 -12.57 8.98
N SER A 33 5.51 -11.40 9.16
CA SER A 33 4.98 -10.68 8.00
C SER A 33 6.06 -9.83 7.34
N SER A 34 6.14 -9.87 6.01
CA SER A 34 6.93 -8.92 5.22
C SER A 34 6.45 -7.47 5.34
N ILE A 35 5.42 -7.21 6.15
CA ILE A 35 4.91 -5.89 6.48
C ILE A 35 5.85 -5.19 7.47
N ILE A 36 6.37 -4.02 7.07
CA ILE A 36 7.19 -3.14 7.92
C ILE A 36 6.27 -2.26 8.78
N PHE A 37 5.29 -1.60 8.15
CA PHE A 37 4.29 -0.79 8.84
C PHE A 37 3.01 -0.66 8.02
N VAL A 38 1.91 -0.29 8.69
CA VAL A 38 0.63 0.08 8.10
C VAL A 38 -0.03 1.09 9.03
N GLU A 39 -0.23 2.33 8.58
CA GLU A 39 -0.79 3.41 9.40
C GLU A 39 -1.68 4.37 8.58
N PRO A 40 -2.67 5.03 9.21
CA PRO A 40 -3.42 6.12 8.58
C PRO A 40 -2.55 7.33 8.25
N ILE A 41 -2.88 8.02 7.16
CA ILE A 41 -2.24 9.26 6.77
C ILE A 41 -2.92 10.41 7.53
N GLY A 42 -2.26 10.88 8.59
CA GLY A 42 -2.81 11.92 9.45
C GLY A 42 -4.07 11.46 10.18
N ASP A 43 -5.14 12.25 10.07
CA ASP A 43 -6.43 11.96 10.73
C ASP A 43 -7.43 11.21 9.83
N ASP A 44 -7.05 10.84 8.60
CA ASP A 44 -7.94 10.13 7.67
C ASP A 44 -7.75 8.61 7.74
N TYR A 45 -8.59 7.95 8.52
CA TYR A 45 -8.58 6.48 8.68
C TYR A 45 -9.00 5.71 7.42
N LEU A 46 -9.51 6.39 6.38
CA LEU A 46 -9.79 5.75 5.09
C LEU A 46 -8.65 5.91 4.08
N HIS A 47 -7.55 6.55 4.48
CA HIS A 47 -6.35 6.66 3.66
C HIS A 47 -5.14 6.15 4.43
N LEU A 48 -4.59 5.02 3.98
CA LEU A 48 -3.50 4.33 4.67
C LEU A 48 -2.24 4.33 3.83
N GLU A 49 -1.11 4.41 4.52
CA GLU A 49 0.20 4.12 3.98
C GLU A 49 0.74 2.85 4.64
N ALA A 50 1.30 1.96 3.84
CA ALA A 50 1.98 0.77 4.29
C ALA A 50 3.34 0.65 3.61
N ALA A 51 4.29 -0.01 4.28
CA ALA A 51 5.51 -0.47 3.64
C ALA A 51 5.67 -1.97 3.83
N ILE A 52 6.05 -2.65 2.76
CA ILE A 52 6.36 -4.08 2.77
C ILE A 52 7.77 -4.31 2.21
N THR A 53 8.45 -5.33 2.70
CA THR A 53 9.67 -5.85 2.07
C THR A 53 9.31 -6.82 0.95
N GLY A 54 10.02 -6.76 -0.16
CA GLY A 54 9.81 -7.71 -1.24
C GLY A 54 10.12 -9.15 -0.80
N PRO A 55 9.42 -10.15 -1.37
CA PRO A 55 9.55 -11.54 -0.93
C PRO A 55 10.94 -12.12 -1.20
N ILE A 56 11.38 -13.04 -0.34
CA ILE A 56 12.62 -13.80 -0.55
C ILE A 56 12.56 -14.61 -1.85
N SER A 57 13.71 -14.85 -2.47
CA SER A 57 13.83 -15.61 -3.73
C SER A 57 13.11 -14.99 -4.93
N THR A 58 12.83 -13.68 -4.88
CA THR A 58 12.30 -12.90 -6.01
C THR A 58 13.31 -11.81 -6.41
N PRO A 59 13.23 -11.23 -7.63
CA PRO A 59 14.03 -10.05 -7.99
C PRO A 59 13.81 -8.84 -7.09
N TYR A 60 12.76 -8.86 -6.26
CA TYR A 60 12.37 -7.82 -5.33
C TYR A 60 12.87 -8.07 -3.90
N GLU A 61 13.62 -9.16 -3.66
CA GLU A 61 14.13 -9.48 -2.33
C GLU A 61 14.97 -8.32 -1.75
N ASN A 62 14.72 -7.97 -0.48
CA ASN A 62 15.33 -6.85 0.24
C ASN A 62 14.95 -5.43 -0.26
N GLU A 63 14.09 -5.32 -1.26
CA GLU A 63 13.54 -4.03 -1.70
C GLU A 63 12.34 -3.62 -0.85
N ILE A 64 12.08 -2.30 -0.75
CA ILE A 64 10.95 -1.75 0.00
C ILE A 64 9.90 -1.21 -0.96
N PHE A 65 8.65 -1.59 -0.73
CA PHE A 65 7.50 -1.10 -1.49
C PHE A 65 6.57 -0.34 -0.58
N CYS A 66 6.29 0.92 -0.95
CA CYS A 66 5.27 1.73 -0.31
C CYS A 66 3.93 1.47 -0.99
N ILE A 67 2.89 1.30 -0.18
CA ILE A 67 1.54 1.01 -0.64
C ILE A 67 0.62 2.07 -0.08
N ASN A 68 -0.08 2.78 -0.97
CA ASN A 68 -1.14 3.70 -0.61
C ASN A 68 -2.48 3.01 -0.82
N ILE A 69 -3.30 2.94 0.23
CA ILE A 69 -4.61 2.29 0.22
C ILE A 69 -5.67 3.35 0.52
N LYS A 70 -6.60 3.56 -0.41
CA LYS A 70 -7.79 4.38 -0.18
C LYS A 70 -8.99 3.46 0.00
N LEU A 71 -9.50 3.37 1.22
CA LEU A 71 -10.69 2.59 1.55
C LEU A 71 -11.96 3.29 1.07
N SER A 72 -12.98 2.50 0.74
CA SER A 72 -14.32 3.03 0.51
C SER A 72 -15.00 3.38 1.83
N GLU A 73 -15.89 4.37 1.81
CA GLU A 73 -16.77 4.67 2.96
C GLU A 73 -17.74 3.52 3.28
N GLU A 74 -17.87 2.54 2.37
CA GLU A 74 -18.66 1.32 2.57
C GLU A 74 -17.79 0.10 2.88
N TYR A 75 -16.49 0.28 3.17
CA TYR A 75 -15.61 -0.79 3.64
C TYR A 75 -16.16 -1.43 4.92
N PRO A 76 -16.13 -2.77 5.07
CA PRO A 76 -15.57 -3.77 4.17
C PRO A 76 -16.58 -4.37 3.19
N PHE A 77 -17.79 -3.82 3.04
CA PHE A 77 -18.80 -4.41 2.15
C PHE A 77 -18.47 -4.24 0.67
N VAL A 78 -17.71 -3.20 0.34
CA VAL A 78 -17.16 -2.95 -0.99
C VAL A 78 -15.63 -2.86 -0.90
N PRO A 79 -14.91 -3.14 -1.99
CA PRO A 79 -13.45 -3.07 -2.01
C PRO A 79 -12.93 -1.64 -1.76
N PRO A 80 -11.63 -1.50 -1.43
CA PRO A 80 -10.94 -0.22 -1.47
C PRO A 80 -11.15 0.49 -2.81
N GLN A 81 -11.21 1.83 -2.78
CA GLN A 81 -11.35 2.66 -3.97
C GLN A 81 -10.11 2.57 -4.86
N SER A 82 -8.93 2.52 -4.27
CA SER A 82 -7.67 2.38 -5.02
C SER A 82 -6.56 1.83 -4.13
N ILE A 83 -5.64 1.09 -4.76
CA ILE A 83 -4.38 0.67 -4.16
C ILE A 83 -3.26 1.04 -5.12
N THR A 84 -2.28 1.78 -4.64
CA THR A 84 -1.11 2.19 -5.43
C THR A 84 0.15 1.62 -4.81
N VAL A 85 1.00 0.97 -5.59
CA VAL A 85 2.25 0.35 -5.13
C VAL A 85 3.42 1.05 -5.78
N ALA A 86 4.25 1.70 -4.97
CA ALA A 86 5.47 2.36 -5.40
C ALA A 86 6.69 1.59 -4.88
N HIS A 87 7.59 1.21 -5.78
CA HIS A 87 8.91 0.72 -5.39
C HIS A 87 9.75 1.91 -4.92
N VAL A 88 10.23 1.83 -3.68
CA VAL A 88 11.15 2.82 -3.13
C VAL A 88 12.55 2.28 -3.27
N ILE A 89 13.32 2.87 -4.19
CA ILE A 89 14.75 2.60 -4.25
C ILE A 89 15.45 3.58 -3.31
N PRO A 90 16.09 3.11 -2.22
CA PRO A 90 16.93 3.97 -1.42
C PRO A 90 18.20 4.31 -2.22
N HIS A 91 18.23 5.50 -2.84
CA HIS A 91 19.42 6.00 -3.54
C HIS A 91 20.05 7.19 -2.81
N SER A 92 21.37 7.09 -2.59
CA SER A 92 22.23 8.19 -2.13
C SER A 92 22.21 9.35 -3.11
N ASN A 93 21.94 10.57 -2.62
CA ASN A 93 21.95 11.88 -3.30
C ASN A 93 22.50 11.93 -4.73
N VAL A 94 21.61 11.71 -5.70
CA VAL A 94 21.91 11.96 -7.11
C VAL A 94 20.95 13.03 -7.64
N ASN A 95 21.47 14.09 -8.26
CA ASN A 95 20.67 15.17 -8.84
C ASN A 95 19.95 14.72 -10.13
N GLU A 96 19.12 15.59 -10.75
CA GLU A 96 18.34 15.31 -11.99
C GLU A 96 19.17 14.77 -13.18
N ILE A 97 20.51 14.80 -13.10
CA ILE A 97 21.44 14.31 -14.14
C ILE A 97 22.28 13.11 -13.69
N ASN A 98 21.91 12.44 -12.60
CA ASN A 98 22.64 11.29 -12.08
C ASN A 98 24.09 11.59 -11.58
N GLU A 99 24.38 12.79 -11.05
CA GLU A 99 25.64 13.10 -10.36
C GLU A 99 25.50 13.26 -8.83
N PHE A 100 26.50 12.77 -8.07
CA PHE A 100 26.62 12.96 -6.61
C PHE A 100 26.93 14.41 -6.27
N VAL A 101 26.26 14.96 -5.24
CA VAL A 101 26.60 16.30 -4.71
C VAL A 101 27.90 16.26 -3.88
N GLU A 102 28.74 17.30 -4.01
CA GLU A 102 30.10 17.37 -3.40
C GLU A 102 30.12 17.23 -1.87
N GLU A 103 29.00 17.44 -1.20
CA GLU A 103 28.90 17.45 0.27
C GLU A 103 28.62 16.05 0.88
N TYR A 104 28.45 15.04 0.02
CA TYR A 104 28.48 13.63 0.41
C TYR A 104 29.94 13.19 0.67
N PRO A 105 30.26 12.46 1.75
CA PRO A 105 29.39 11.72 2.67
C PRO A 105 29.05 12.45 3.99
N PHE A 106 29.33 13.75 4.13
CA PHE A 106 29.28 14.45 5.42
C PHE A 106 27.92 15.06 5.77
N VAL A 107 27.01 15.16 4.78
CA VAL A 107 25.62 15.59 4.99
C VAL A 107 24.67 14.45 4.57
N PRO A 108 23.95 13.82 5.53
CA PRO A 108 22.97 12.79 5.19
C PRO A 108 21.74 13.41 4.49
N PRO A 109 21.18 12.77 3.45
CA PRO A 109 19.92 13.19 2.84
C PRO A 109 18.81 13.28 3.89
N GLN A 110 17.99 14.33 3.84
CA GLN A 110 16.86 14.49 4.77
C GLN A 110 15.59 13.71 4.36
N SER A 111 15.45 13.35 3.08
CA SER A 111 14.63 12.25 2.51
C SER A 111 14.43 12.51 1.01
N ILE A 112 14.79 11.57 0.13
CA ILE A 112 14.40 11.64 -1.29
C ILE A 112 13.76 10.30 -1.66
N THR A 113 12.50 10.35 -2.10
CA THR A 113 11.73 9.20 -2.58
C THR A 113 11.76 9.22 -4.10
N VAL A 114 12.47 8.28 -4.73
CA VAL A 114 12.35 8.06 -6.17
C VAL A 114 11.44 6.85 -6.39
N ALA A 115 10.15 7.11 -6.53
CA ALA A 115 9.17 6.08 -6.88
C ALA A 115 9.45 5.61 -8.31
N HIS A 116 9.91 4.38 -8.47
CA HIS A 116 10.05 3.75 -9.79
C HIS A 116 8.75 3.01 -10.15
N VAL A 117 8.42 3.01 -11.44
CA VAL A 117 7.33 2.21 -11.98
C VAL A 117 7.70 0.74 -11.81
N ILE A 118 6.79 -0.07 -11.27
CA ILE A 118 6.96 -1.52 -11.18
C ILE A 118 6.53 -2.10 -12.53
N PRO A 119 7.44 -2.59 -13.40
CA PRO A 119 7.04 -3.17 -14.67
C PRO A 119 6.42 -4.55 -14.45
N HIS A 120 5.10 -4.62 -14.32
CA HIS A 120 4.38 -5.88 -14.12
C HIS A 120 2.94 -5.81 -14.64
N SER A 121 2.40 -6.91 -15.15
CA SER A 121 1.10 -7.00 -15.84
C SER A 121 -0.14 -6.51 -15.06
N ASN A 122 -0.12 -6.49 -13.72
CA ASN A 122 -1.24 -6.02 -12.88
C ASN A 122 -0.94 -4.71 -12.14
N VAL A 123 0.10 -3.97 -12.57
CA VAL A 123 0.37 -2.58 -12.16
C VAL A 123 0.31 -1.70 -13.40
N ASN A 124 -0.59 -0.72 -13.42
CA ASN A 124 -0.72 0.16 -14.57
C ASN A 124 0.40 1.23 -14.62
N GLU A 125 0.45 2.03 -15.68
CA GLU A 125 1.46 3.09 -15.87
C GLU A 125 1.45 4.17 -14.76
N ILE A 126 0.44 4.18 -13.89
CA ILE A 126 0.25 5.10 -12.76
C ILE A 126 0.48 4.38 -11.42
N ASN A 127 1.10 3.20 -11.42
CA ASN A 127 1.38 2.37 -10.24
C ASN A 127 0.13 1.86 -9.49
N GLU A 128 -1.05 1.90 -10.11
CA GLU A 128 -2.26 1.35 -9.52
C GLU A 128 -2.26 -0.17 -9.66
N PHE A 129 -2.46 -0.85 -8.52
CA PHE A 129 -2.60 -2.29 -8.45
C PHE A 129 -4.01 -2.67 -8.87
N VAL A 130 -4.15 -3.24 -10.07
CA VAL A 130 -5.42 -3.66 -10.64
C VAL A 130 -5.49 -5.18 -10.59
N SER A 131 -5.96 -5.71 -9.45
CA SER A 131 -6.14 -7.16 -9.25
C SER A 131 -7.62 -7.52 -9.19
N GLU A 132 -7.95 -8.75 -9.59
CA GLU A 132 -9.30 -9.32 -9.51
C GLU A 132 -9.94 -9.16 -8.12
N ILE A 133 -9.13 -9.20 -7.05
CA ILE A 133 -9.66 -9.03 -5.68
C ILE A 133 -10.27 -7.66 -5.41
N LEU A 134 -9.87 -6.62 -6.14
CA LEU A 134 -10.43 -5.28 -6.00
C LEU A 134 -11.69 -5.10 -6.85
N THR A 135 -12.08 -6.11 -7.63
CA THR A 135 -13.34 -6.06 -8.36
C THR A 135 -14.50 -6.46 -7.44
N PRO A 136 -15.66 -5.77 -7.52
CA PRO A 136 -16.81 -6.08 -6.68
C PRO A 136 -17.32 -7.53 -6.77
N GLU A 137 -17.03 -8.23 -7.87
CA GLU A 137 -17.46 -9.61 -8.09
C GLU A 137 -16.69 -10.64 -7.23
N PHE A 138 -15.41 -10.35 -6.93
CA PHE A 138 -14.54 -11.25 -6.17
C PHE A 138 -14.20 -10.74 -4.76
N TRP A 139 -14.63 -9.52 -4.42
CA TRP A 139 -14.48 -8.95 -3.09
C TRP A 139 -15.42 -9.62 -2.08
N LEU A 140 -14.87 -10.06 -0.94
CA LEU A 140 -15.65 -10.60 0.17
C LEU A 140 -15.59 -9.64 1.37
N PRO A 141 -16.70 -9.40 2.09
CA PRO A 141 -16.69 -8.54 3.27
C PRO A 141 -15.83 -9.02 4.45
N THR A 142 -15.28 -10.22 4.34
CA THR A 142 -14.32 -10.80 5.29
C THR A 142 -12.88 -10.44 4.96
N MET A 143 -12.61 -9.83 3.80
CA MET A 143 -11.27 -9.38 3.44
C MET A 143 -10.85 -8.22 4.35
N THR A 144 -9.59 -8.26 4.80
CA THR A 144 -8.98 -7.28 5.71
C THR A 144 -7.81 -6.58 5.02
N ILE A 145 -7.34 -5.48 5.61
CA ILE A 145 -6.11 -4.79 5.16
C ILE A 145 -4.92 -5.76 5.10
N ASN A 146 -4.81 -6.68 6.06
CA ASN A 146 -3.76 -7.69 6.03
C ASN A 146 -3.86 -8.60 4.79
N SER A 147 -5.08 -9.08 4.48
CA SER A 147 -5.29 -9.94 3.31
C SER A 147 -4.98 -9.24 1.98
N ILE A 148 -5.17 -7.92 1.93
CA ILE A 148 -4.78 -7.08 0.79
C ILE A 148 -3.26 -7.07 0.65
N LEU A 149 -2.53 -6.78 1.73
CA LEU A 149 -1.07 -6.69 1.73
C LEU A 149 -0.42 -8.04 1.39
N GLU A 150 -0.95 -9.13 1.96
CA GLU A 150 -0.54 -10.49 1.63
C GLU A 150 -0.79 -10.83 0.15
N ARG A 151 -1.85 -10.27 -0.47
CA ARG A 151 -2.08 -10.45 -1.91
C ARG A 151 -1.09 -9.66 -2.76
N VAL A 152 -0.73 -8.44 -2.35
CA VAL A 152 0.32 -7.65 -3.03
C VAL A 152 1.67 -8.36 -2.93
N LEU A 153 1.99 -8.95 -1.77
CA LEU A 153 3.18 -9.79 -1.60
C LEU A 153 3.16 -11.04 -2.48
N ALA A 154 2.05 -11.78 -2.47
CA ALA A 154 1.88 -12.97 -3.31
C ALA A 154 2.03 -12.63 -4.80
N TYR A 155 1.55 -11.46 -5.21
CA TYR A 155 1.74 -10.98 -6.57
C TYR A 155 3.22 -10.77 -6.92
N MET A 156 4.01 -10.18 -6.03
CA MET A 156 5.47 -10.04 -6.21
C MET A 156 6.21 -11.38 -6.21
N THR A 157 5.63 -12.45 -5.64
CA THR A 157 6.22 -13.81 -5.69
C THR A 157 5.96 -14.56 -6.98
N ILE A 158 4.98 -14.15 -7.79
CA ILE A 158 4.67 -14.81 -9.05
C ILE A 158 5.54 -14.13 -10.10
N PRO A 159 6.63 -14.77 -10.59
CA PRO A 159 7.31 -14.26 -11.76
C PRO A 159 6.30 -14.32 -12.90
N ASP A 160 5.89 -13.18 -13.44
CA ASP A 160 5.17 -13.17 -14.71
C ASP A 160 6.02 -13.99 -15.68
N ALA A 161 5.44 -15.10 -16.15
CA ALA A 161 6.01 -15.89 -17.21
C ALA A 161 6.25 -14.95 -18.40
N ALA A 162 7.51 -14.95 -18.85
CA ALA A 162 7.98 -14.23 -20.03
C ALA A 162 7.07 -14.39 -21.26
#